data_AF-A0A7H8Q7Y5-F1
#
_entry.id   AF-A0A7H8Q7Y5-F1
#
_cell.length_a   1.000
_cell.length_b   1.000
_cell.length_c   1.000
_cell.angle_alpha   90.00
_cell.angle_beta   90.00
_cell.angle_gamma   90.00
#
_symmetry.space_group_name_H-M   'P 1'
#
loop_
_entity.id
_entity.type
_entity.pdbx_description
1 polymer ?
#
loop_
_entity_poly.entity_id
_entity_poly.type
_entity_poly.pdbx_seq_one_letter_code
_entity_poly.pdbx_strand_id
1 'polypeptide(L)'
;MRTKIGILLIKFRKNLLIANLKLSDFFNLKSASLYATQPVQYVLGKNKEGKIVRNLIELAIGFAAFKHTGQVRKGTSIPYISHPFAVGMMLQQAGESEEVIAAGILHDTLEDTATTEEEIRTVFGEQVLLLVKAASEPDKSRPWEDRKRHTVSKLAARSREELAIIVADKLHNLRSIRLDLEETGEEVWNRFNRGKEQQEWYYRGIVNALISRHRELAMAEELKEEVARVFGNQ
;
A
#
# COMPACT_ATOMS: atom_id res chain seq x y z
N MET A 1 11.14 26.79 12.57
CA MET A 1 10.00 26.73 11.62
C MET A 1 9.48 25.30 11.60
N ARG A 2 8.35 25.04 12.27
CA ARG A 2 7.71 23.71 12.28
C ARG A 2 6.90 23.56 10.99
N THR A 3 7.26 22.59 10.15
CA THR A 3 6.67 22.33 8.84
C THR A 3 5.20 21.89 8.96
N LYS A 4 4.40 22.25 7.94
CA LYS A 4 2.94 22.11 7.85
C LYS A 4 2.37 20.70 8.14
N ILE A 5 3.21 19.66 8.16
CA ILE A 5 2.85 18.28 8.54
C ILE A 5 2.46 18.18 10.02
N GLY A 6 3.12 18.94 10.90
CA GLY A 6 2.82 18.93 12.34
C GLY A 6 1.44 19.50 12.69
N ILE A 7 0.86 20.35 11.83
CA ILE A 7 -0.45 20.97 12.04
C ILE A 7 -1.59 20.02 11.67
N LEU A 8 -1.36 19.12 10.70
CA LEU A 8 -2.35 18.11 10.30
C LEU A 8 -2.58 17.08 11.42
N LEU A 9 -1.51 16.67 12.12
CA LEU A 9 -1.58 15.80 13.30
C LEU A 9 -2.27 16.46 14.50
N ILE A 10 -2.17 17.79 14.65
CA ILE A 10 -2.78 18.51 15.78
C ILE A 10 -4.28 18.75 15.56
N LYS A 11 -4.76 18.92 14.32
CA LYS A 11 -6.20 19.06 14.05
C LYS A 11 -6.99 17.77 14.24
N PHE A 12 -6.34 16.60 14.14
CA PHE A 12 -6.97 15.31 14.43
C PHE A 12 -7.26 15.06 15.92
N ARG A 13 -6.64 15.83 16.84
CA ARG A 13 -6.80 15.63 18.30
C ARG A 13 -8.18 15.95 18.88
N LYS A 14 -9.08 16.61 18.14
CA LYS A 14 -10.29 17.17 18.78
C LYS A 14 -11.60 16.40 18.57
N ASN A 15 -11.71 15.47 17.63
CA ASN A 15 -12.99 14.78 17.37
C ASN A 15 -12.91 13.26 17.19
N LEU A 16 -11.78 12.62 17.50
CA LEU A 16 -11.73 11.16 17.60
C LEU A 16 -11.47 10.81 19.07
N LEU A 17 -12.52 10.38 19.76
CA LEU A 17 -12.41 9.64 21.03
C LEU A 17 -11.82 8.27 20.70
N ILE A 18 -10.52 8.26 20.42
CA ILE A 18 -9.69 7.06 20.48
C ILE A 18 -9.65 6.71 21.97
N ALA A 19 -10.14 5.52 22.33
CA ALA A 19 -9.95 4.99 23.68
C ALA A 19 -8.46 5.11 24.04
N ASN A 20 -8.18 5.76 25.17
CA ASN A 20 -6.85 6.16 25.67
C ASN A 20 -5.70 5.14 25.46
N LEU A 21 -5.14 5.08 24.25
CA LEU A 21 -3.97 4.25 23.95
C LEU A 21 -2.96 5.07 23.14
N LYS A 22 -1.74 5.14 23.65
CA LYS A 22 -0.62 5.81 22.98
C LYS A 22 -0.06 4.85 21.94
N LEU A 23 0.47 5.38 20.83
CA LEU A 23 1.17 4.59 19.81
C LEU A 23 2.30 3.73 20.40
N SER A 24 2.86 4.13 21.55
CA SER A 24 3.86 3.37 22.33
C SER A 24 3.32 2.05 22.89
N ASP A 25 2.01 1.95 23.11
CA ASP A 25 1.37 0.78 23.73
C ASP A 25 1.27 -0.39 22.75
N PHE A 26 1.39 -0.13 21.43
CA PHE A 26 1.54 -1.14 20.38
C PHE A 26 2.91 -1.84 20.39
N PHE A 27 3.94 -1.22 20.98
CA PHE A 27 5.34 -1.71 20.92
C PHE A 27 5.85 -2.31 22.24
N ASN A 28 5.01 -2.44 23.27
CA ASN A 28 5.46 -2.88 24.59
C ASN A 28 5.42 -4.42 24.74
N LEU A 29 6.60 -5.05 24.81
CA LEU A 29 6.83 -6.50 24.69
C LEU A 29 6.20 -7.40 25.77
N LYS A 30 5.69 -6.86 26.88
CA LYS A 30 5.08 -7.70 27.95
C LYS A 30 3.66 -8.15 27.66
N SER A 31 2.97 -7.50 26.74
CA SER A 31 1.64 -7.90 26.28
C SER A 31 1.70 -8.69 24.96
N ALA A 32 2.88 -8.81 24.35
CA ALA A 32 3.12 -9.49 23.08
C ALA A 32 2.70 -10.96 23.07
N SER A 33 2.70 -11.67 24.21
CA SER A 33 2.26 -13.06 24.29
C SER A 33 0.75 -13.25 24.06
N LEU A 34 -0.08 -12.26 24.40
CA LEU A 34 -1.53 -12.31 24.15
C LEU A 34 -1.88 -11.75 22.76
N TYR A 35 -1.07 -10.81 22.25
CA TYR A 35 -1.21 -10.24 20.90
C TYR A 35 -0.65 -11.12 19.78
N ALA A 36 0.30 -12.00 20.08
CA ALA A 36 0.95 -12.89 19.10
C ALA A 36 0.02 -13.96 18.52
N THR A 37 -1.11 -14.26 19.18
CA THR A 37 -1.96 -15.39 18.78
C THR A 37 -3.24 -14.98 18.06
N GLN A 38 -3.79 -13.76 18.27
CA GLN A 38 -4.98 -13.27 17.54
C GLN A 38 -5.05 -11.72 17.44
N PRO A 39 -4.38 -11.08 16.47
CA PRO A 39 -4.39 -9.62 16.31
C PRO A 39 -5.76 -9.02 15.90
N VAL A 40 -6.72 -9.85 15.49
CA VAL A 40 -8.03 -9.44 14.94
C VAL A 40 -9.04 -9.02 16.02
N GLN A 41 -8.86 -9.40 17.28
CA GLN A 41 -9.88 -9.22 18.32
C GLN A 41 -10.08 -7.77 18.80
N TYR A 42 -9.13 -6.86 18.55
CA TYR A 42 -9.11 -5.54 19.21
C TYR A 42 -9.52 -4.35 18.33
N VAL A 43 -9.88 -4.58 17.06
CA VAL A 43 -10.40 -3.52 16.18
C VAL A 43 -11.93 -3.53 16.19
N LEU A 44 -12.49 -3.18 17.35
CA LEU A 44 -13.93 -3.14 17.60
C LEU A 44 -14.34 -1.69 17.89
N GLY A 45 -15.01 -1.04 16.93
CA GLY A 45 -15.71 0.23 17.11
C GLY A 45 -17.18 0.02 17.48
N LYS A 46 -17.91 1.08 17.83
CA LYS A 46 -19.38 1.05 17.98
C LYS A 46 -20.03 1.92 16.91
N ASN A 47 -21.07 1.41 16.25
CA ASN A 47 -21.86 2.20 15.31
C ASN A 47 -22.81 3.17 16.05
N LYS A 48 -23.62 3.94 15.31
CA LYS A 48 -24.57 4.91 15.89
C LYS A 48 -25.64 4.27 16.78
N GLU A 49 -25.92 2.98 16.61
CA GLU A 49 -26.82 2.19 17.46
C GLU A 49 -26.10 1.51 18.65
N GLY A 50 -24.80 1.76 18.85
CA GLY A 50 -24.00 1.18 19.92
C GLY A 50 -23.56 -0.27 19.68
N LYS A 51 -23.84 -0.84 18.49
CA LYS A 51 -23.43 -2.18 18.11
C LYS A 51 -21.94 -2.21 17.80
N ILE A 52 -21.25 -3.23 18.30
CA ILE A 52 -19.84 -3.47 17.97
C ILE A 52 -19.73 -3.75 16.47
N VAL A 53 -18.94 -2.94 15.77
CA VAL A 53 -18.61 -3.05 14.35
C VAL A 53 -17.10 -3.06 14.20
N ARG A 54 -16.57 -3.88 13.29
CA ARG A 54 -15.15 -3.84 12.96
C ARG A 54 -14.94 -2.72 11.95
N ASN A 55 -13.97 -1.84 12.21
CA ASN A 55 -13.52 -0.92 11.18
C ASN A 55 -12.57 -1.69 10.25
N LEU A 56 -12.98 -1.86 8.99
CA LEU A 56 -12.26 -2.70 8.03
C LEU A 56 -10.84 -2.18 7.76
N ILE A 57 -10.68 -0.86 7.72
CA ILE A 57 -9.40 -0.18 7.45
C ILE A 57 -8.46 -0.35 8.64
N GLU A 58 -8.91 -0.07 9.86
CA GLU A 58 -8.10 -0.26 11.07
C GLU A 58 -7.66 -1.72 11.23
N LEU A 59 -8.53 -2.66 10.86
CA LEU A 59 -8.23 -4.09 10.91
C LEU A 59 -7.15 -4.46 9.89
N ALA A 60 -7.23 -3.91 8.67
CA ALA A 60 -6.22 -4.11 7.64
C ALA A 60 -4.87 -3.53 8.06
N ILE A 61 -4.84 -2.35 8.69
CA ILE A 61 -3.62 -1.73 9.22
C ILE A 61 -2.97 -2.64 10.27
N GLY A 62 -3.74 -3.08 11.27
CA GLY A 62 -3.24 -3.95 12.33
C GLY A 62 -2.71 -5.28 11.79
N PHE A 63 -3.42 -5.89 10.86
CA PHE A 63 -3.03 -7.14 10.21
C PHE A 63 -1.75 -6.99 9.39
N ALA A 64 -1.68 -5.98 8.50
CA ALA A 64 -0.49 -5.71 7.69
C ALA A 64 0.72 -5.37 8.56
N ALA A 65 0.55 -4.56 9.60
CA ALA A 65 1.62 -4.22 10.54
C ALA A 65 2.20 -5.47 11.22
N PHE A 66 1.33 -6.39 11.66
CA PHE A 66 1.75 -7.65 12.24
C PHE A 66 2.46 -8.54 11.22
N LYS A 67 1.88 -8.74 10.03
CA LYS A 67 2.44 -9.64 9.00
C LYS A 67 3.77 -9.17 8.44
N HIS A 68 4.00 -7.85 8.36
CA HIS A 68 5.27 -7.26 7.94
C HIS A 68 6.23 -6.97 9.11
N THR A 69 6.00 -7.54 10.31
CA THR A 69 6.90 -7.36 11.47
C THR A 69 8.34 -7.73 11.11
N GLY A 70 9.27 -6.83 11.41
CA GLY A 70 10.71 -7.02 11.13
C GLY A 70 11.12 -6.74 9.68
N GLN A 71 10.18 -6.47 8.77
CA GLN A 71 10.50 -6.09 7.39
C GLN A 71 10.78 -4.59 7.28
N VAL A 72 11.71 -4.24 6.39
CA VAL A 72 12.09 -2.86 6.07
C VAL A 72 12.04 -2.61 4.57
N ARG A 73 11.86 -1.34 4.17
CA ARG A 73 11.91 -0.94 2.76
C ARG A 73 13.32 -1.19 2.21
N LYS A 74 13.39 -1.71 0.99
CA LYS A 74 14.64 -2.17 0.35
C LYS A 74 15.72 -1.09 0.39
N GLY A 75 16.88 -1.43 0.97
CA GLY A 75 18.02 -0.52 1.06
C GLY A 75 17.88 0.58 2.11
N THR A 76 16.92 0.48 3.05
CA THR A 76 16.68 1.48 4.10
C THR A 76 16.45 0.79 5.46
N SER A 77 16.32 1.60 6.53
CA SER A 77 15.88 1.16 7.86
C SER A 77 14.38 1.44 8.13
N ILE A 78 13.65 1.95 7.13
CA ILE A 78 12.26 2.36 7.29
C ILE A 78 11.37 1.10 7.37
N PRO A 79 10.51 0.96 8.39
CA PRO A 79 9.60 -0.19 8.50
C PRO A 79 8.69 -0.35 7.27
N TYR A 80 8.54 -1.58 6.78
CA TYR A 80 7.81 -1.84 5.54
C TYR A 80 6.36 -1.35 5.57
N ILE A 81 5.70 -1.45 6.73
CA ILE A 81 4.33 -1.00 6.97
C ILE A 81 4.05 0.45 6.56
N SER A 82 5.08 1.30 6.51
CA SER A 82 4.96 2.67 5.98
C SER A 82 4.40 2.71 4.56
N HIS A 83 4.76 1.76 3.70
CA HIS A 83 4.29 1.72 2.33
C HIS A 83 2.82 1.28 2.20
N PRO A 84 2.39 0.11 2.74
CA PRO A 84 0.98 -0.26 2.70
C PRO A 84 0.07 0.78 3.36
N PHE A 85 0.53 1.44 4.43
CA PHE A 85 -0.21 2.53 5.04
C PHE A 85 -0.36 3.74 4.10
N ALA A 86 0.71 4.15 3.43
CA ALA A 86 0.66 5.25 2.47
C ALA A 86 -0.22 4.93 1.24
N VAL A 87 -0.21 3.68 0.76
CA VAL A 87 -1.12 3.20 -0.30
C VAL A 87 -2.57 3.33 0.15
N GLY A 88 -2.90 2.83 1.35
CA GLY A 88 -4.23 2.99 1.94
C GLY A 88 -4.67 4.46 2.05
N MET A 89 -3.77 5.36 2.46
CA MET A 89 -4.06 6.79 2.53
C MET A 89 -4.35 7.41 1.15
N MET A 90 -3.59 7.03 0.11
CA MET A 90 -3.85 7.52 -1.25
C MET A 90 -5.21 7.08 -1.76
N LEU A 91 -5.57 5.82 -1.53
CA LEU A 91 -6.90 5.28 -1.88
C LEU A 91 -8.00 6.01 -1.10
N GLN A 92 -7.81 6.23 0.20
CA GLN A 92 -8.77 6.99 1.00
C GLN A 92 -8.95 8.43 0.49
N GLN A 93 -7.86 9.10 0.12
CA GLN A 93 -7.90 10.46 -0.45
C GLN A 93 -8.58 10.49 -1.82
N ALA A 94 -8.46 9.41 -2.60
CA ALA A 94 -9.16 9.24 -3.87
C ALA A 94 -10.66 8.91 -3.71
N GLY A 95 -11.15 8.73 -2.47
CA GLY A 95 -12.56 8.45 -2.18
C GLY A 95 -12.96 7.00 -2.46
N GLU A 96 -12.01 6.07 -2.40
CA GLU A 96 -12.26 4.64 -2.58
C GLU A 96 -13.15 4.05 -1.46
N SER A 97 -13.75 2.89 -1.74
CA SER A 97 -14.49 2.13 -0.73
C SER A 97 -13.58 1.57 0.36
N GLU A 98 -14.14 1.22 1.51
CA GLU A 98 -13.38 0.62 2.62
C GLU A 98 -12.70 -0.68 2.19
N GLU A 99 -13.34 -1.49 1.33
CA GLU A 99 -12.79 -2.73 0.79
C GLU A 99 -11.57 -2.50 -0.09
N VAL A 100 -11.60 -1.46 -0.94
CA VAL A 100 -10.47 -1.09 -1.80
C VAL A 100 -9.32 -0.54 -0.97
N ILE A 101 -9.61 0.30 0.03
CA ILE A 101 -8.60 0.84 0.95
C ILE A 101 -7.95 -0.31 1.74
N ALA A 102 -8.75 -1.22 2.29
CA ALA A 102 -8.27 -2.39 3.01
C ALA A 102 -7.43 -3.31 2.13
N ALA A 103 -7.88 -3.59 0.90
CA ALA A 103 -7.12 -4.38 -0.06
C ALA A 103 -5.78 -3.71 -0.43
N GLY A 104 -5.76 -2.38 -0.59
CA GLY A 104 -4.52 -1.63 -0.79
C GLY A 104 -3.56 -1.69 0.39
N ILE A 105 -4.05 -1.74 1.62
CA ILE A 105 -3.21 -1.95 2.82
C ILE A 105 -2.70 -3.39 2.90
N LEU A 106 -3.40 -4.35 2.30
CA LEU A 106 -3.06 -5.77 2.34
C LEU A 106 -2.32 -6.26 1.09
N HIS A 107 -2.11 -5.42 0.08
CA HIS A 107 -1.74 -5.86 -1.28
C HIS A 107 -0.47 -6.72 -1.35
N ASP A 108 0.54 -6.43 -0.51
CA ASP A 108 1.79 -7.18 -0.45
C ASP A 108 1.77 -8.38 0.51
N THR A 109 0.72 -8.55 1.30
CA THR A 109 0.72 -9.57 2.37
C THR A 109 0.80 -10.98 1.81
N LEU A 110 0.13 -11.29 0.70
CA LEU A 110 0.24 -12.59 0.03
C LEU A 110 1.61 -12.80 -0.64
N GLU A 111 2.28 -11.72 -1.01
CA GLU A 111 3.54 -11.78 -1.77
C GLU A 111 4.79 -11.85 -0.90
N ASP A 112 4.78 -11.11 0.20
CA ASP A 112 5.98 -10.78 0.97
C ASP A 112 5.89 -11.29 2.41
N THR A 113 4.84 -12.01 2.77
CA THR A 113 4.64 -12.57 4.12
C THR A 113 4.14 -14.02 4.05
N ALA A 114 4.01 -14.68 5.19
CA ALA A 114 3.40 -16.02 5.29
C ALA A 114 1.85 -15.98 5.31
N THR A 115 1.24 -14.90 4.80
CA THR A 115 -0.22 -14.77 4.76
C THR A 115 -0.81 -15.68 3.70
N THR A 116 -1.90 -16.36 4.04
CA THR A 116 -2.65 -17.23 3.14
C THR A 116 -3.94 -16.57 2.65
N GLU A 117 -4.43 -17.02 1.49
CA GLU A 117 -5.73 -16.58 0.96
C GLU A 117 -6.88 -16.86 1.95
N GLU A 118 -6.81 -17.98 2.69
CA GLU A 118 -7.82 -18.36 3.68
C GLU A 118 -7.86 -17.39 4.87
N GLU A 119 -6.70 -16.93 5.34
CA GLU A 119 -6.63 -15.91 6.39
C GLU A 119 -7.31 -14.61 5.93
N ILE A 120 -7.03 -14.14 4.71
CA ILE A 120 -7.64 -12.92 4.19
C ILE A 120 -9.15 -13.11 4.03
N ARG A 121 -9.60 -14.22 3.45
CA ARG A 121 -11.03 -14.51 3.29
C ARG A 121 -11.77 -14.55 4.61
N THR A 122 -11.19 -15.23 5.61
CA THR A 122 -11.80 -15.38 6.93
C THR A 122 -11.91 -14.05 7.68
N VAL A 123 -10.90 -13.18 7.56
CA VAL A 123 -10.82 -11.93 8.33
C VAL A 123 -11.53 -10.77 7.62
N PHE A 124 -11.39 -10.67 6.29
CA PHE A 124 -11.80 -9.52 5.49
C PHE A 124 -12.90 -9.81 4.46
N GLY A 125 -13.20 -11.10 4.21
CA GLY A 125 -14.20 -11.54 3.25
C GLY A 125 -13.66 -11.73 1.83
N GLU A 126 -14.51 -12.32 0.98
CA GLU A 126 -14.14 -12.71 -0.38
C GLU A 126 -13.82 -11.52 -1.29
N GLN A 127 -14.54 -10.40 -1.16
CA GLN A 127 -14.30 -9.21 -1.99
C GLN A 127 -12.88 -8.65 -1.79
N VAL A 128 -12.44 -8.52 -0.54
CA VAL A 128 -11.08 -8.04 -0.22
C VAL A 128 -10.03 -9.04 -0.71
N LEU A 129 -10.26 -10.35 -0.54
CA LEU A 129 -9.37 -11.37 -1.09
C LEU A 129 -9.19 -11.22 -2.60
N LEU A 130 -10.28 -11.07 -3.35
CA LEU A 130 -10.21 -10.94 -4.81
C LEU A 130 -9.39 -9.70 -5.23
N LEU A 131 -9.58 -8.58 -4.55
CA LEU A 131 -8.82 -7.35 -4.79
C LEU A 131 -7.33 -7.50 -4.43
N VAL A 132 -7.01 -8.14 -3.31
CA VAL A 132 -5.62 -8.40 -2.92
C VAL A 132 -4.94 -9.31 -3.94
N LYS A 133 -5.57 -10.42 -4.33
CA LYS A 133 -5.05 -11.34 -5.35
C LYS A 133 -4.85 -10.66 -6.70
N ALA A 134 -5.69 -9.69 -7.04
CA ALA A 134 -5.57 -8.95 -8.28
C ALA A 134 -4.36 -8.01 -8.30
N ALA A 135 -4.03 -7.43 -7.14
CA ALA A 135 -2.87 -6.58 -6.94
C ALA A 135 -1.56 -7.39 -6.77
N SER A 136 -1.67 -8.66 -6.35
CA SER A 136 -0.52 -9.55 -6.19
C SER A 136 -0.02 -10.16 -7.51
N GLU A 137 1.31 -10.33 -7.61
CA GLU A 137 2.02 -10.94 -8.71
C GLU A 137 2.11 -12.48 -8.50
N PRO A 138 1.46 -13.30 -9.35
CA PRO A 138 1.09 -14.67 -9.02
C PRO A 138 2.23 -15.70 -9.02
N ASP A 139 3.44 -15.34 -9.48
CA ASP A 139 4.55 -16.29 -9.61
C ASP A 139 5.91 -15.58 -9.69
N LYS A 140 6.66 -15.56 -8.58
CA LYS A 140 8.02 -14.97 -8.54
C LYS A 140 9.10 -15.87 -9.16
N SER A 141 8.79 -17.09 -9.59
CA SER A 141 9.76 -18.03 -10.21
C SER A 141 10.13 -17.65 -11.65
N ARG A 142 9.28 -16.87 -12.32
CA ARG A 142 9.50 -16.42 -13.69
C ARG A 142 10.49 -15.24 -13.78
N PRO A 143 11.16 -15.06 -14.93
CA PRO A 143 12.00 -13.89 -15.19
C PRO A 143 11.24 -12.58 -14.94
N TRP A 144 11.92 -11.59 -14.39
CA TRP A 144 11.33 -10.30 -14.01
C TRP A 144 10.60 -9.64 -15.19
N GLU A 145 11.20 -9.69 -16.38
CA GLU A 145 10.71 -9.12 -17.62
C GLU A 145 9.38 -9.74 -18.04
N ASP A 146 9.24 -11.06 -17.91
CA ASP A 146 8.02 -11.79 -18.26
C ASP A 146 6.89 -11.46 -17.30
N ARG A 147 7.20 -11.38 -16.00
CA ARG A 147 6.22 -11.04 -14.97
C ARG A 147 5.71 -9.60 -15.15
N LYS A 148 6.62 -8.65 -15.44
CA LYS A 148 6.25 -7.25 -15.68
C LYS A 148 5.50 -7.05 -17.00
N ARG A 149 5.88 -7.77 -18.07
CA ARG A 149 5.13 -7.78 -19.33
C ARG A 149 3.71 -8.32 -19.14
N HIS A 150 3.57 -9.40 -18.38
CA HIS A 150 2.28 -9.98 -18.03
C HIS A 150 1.40 -9.02 -17.21
N THR A 151 2.02 -8.31 -16.27
CA THR A 151 1.34 -7.27 -15.49
C THR A 151 0.79 -6.19 -16.42
N VAL A 152 1.65 -5.59 -17.26
CA VAL A 152 1.28 -4.50 -18.16
C VAL A 152 0.19 -4.92 -19.15
N SER A 153 0.28 -6.12 -19.74
CA SER A 153 -0.71 -6.58 -20.74
C SER A 153 -2.10 -6.81 -20.16
N LYS A 154 -2.20 -7.11 -18.86
CA LYS A 154 -3.48 -7.34 -18.18
C LYS A 154 -4.15 -6.07 -17.67
N LEU A 155 -3.43 -4.96 -17.51
CA LEU A 155 -3.96 -3.73 -16.88
C LEU A 155 -5.24 -3.23 -17.57
N ALA A 156 -5.30 -3.26 -18.90
CA ALA A 156 -6.46 -2.78 -19.65
C ALA A 156 -7.75 -3.55 -19.32
N ALA A 157 -7.64 -4.82 -18.93
CA ALA A 157 -8.77 -5.70 -18.61
C ALA A 157 -9.19 -5.69 -17.13
N ARG A 158 -8.44 -4.99 -16.26
CA ARG A 158 -8.71 -4.94 -14.82
C ARG A 158 -9.90 -4.05 -14.50
N SER A 159 -10.57 -4.29 -13.37
CA SER A 159 -11.61 -3.41 -12.85
C SER A 159 -11.02 -2.06 -12.42
N ARG A 160 -11.88 -1.05 -12.26
CA ARG A 160 -11.47 0.27 -11.79
C ARG A 160 -10.91 0.23 -10.35
N GLU A 161 -11.40 -0.68 -9.52
CA GLU A 161 -10.92 -0.90 -8.14
C GLU A 161 -9.54 -1.57 -8.12
N GLU A 162 -9.35 -2.62 -8.92
CA GLU A 162 -8.05 -3.29 -9.06
C GLU A 162 -6.98 -2.31 -9.56
N LEU A 163 -7.32 -1.48 -10.54
CA LEU A 163 -6.42 -0.47 -11.07
C LEU A 163 -6.08 0.62 -10.05
N ALA A 164 -7.03 1.06 -9.23
CA ALA A 164 -6.77 2.06 -8.20
C ALA A 164 -5.67 1.59 -7.23
N ILE A 165 -5.75 0.33 -6.78
CA ILE A 165 -4.74 -0.27 -5.89
C ILE A 165 -3.37 -0.33 -6.58
N ILE A 166 -3.32 -0.87 -7.81
CA ILE A 166 -2.07 -1.00 -8.57
C ILE A 166 -1.43 0.37 -8.83
N VAL A 167 -2.23 1.37 -9.21
CA VAL A 167 -1.74 2.73 -9.47
C VAL A 167 -1.23 3.38 -8.18
N ALA A 168 -1.95 3.26 -7.07
CA ALA A 168 -1.54 3.81 -5.78
C ALA A 168 -0.20 3.21 -5.30
N ASP A 169 -0.05 1.89 -5.40
CA ASP A 169 1.21 1.20 -5.10
C ASP A 169 2.37 1.74 -5.97
N LYS A 170 2.18 1.76 -7.29
CA LYS A 170 3.22 2.20 -8.24
C LYS A 170 3.56 3.68 -8.09
N LEU A 171 2.57 4.52 -7.78
CA LEU A 171 2.77 5.94 -7.50
C LEU A 171 3.58 6.14 -6.21
N HIS A 172 3.26 5.42 -5.14
CA HIS A 172 4.04 5.50 -3.90
C HIS A 172 5.49 5.02 -4.11
N ASN A 173 5.69 3.95 -4.88
CA ASN A 173 7.02 3.44 -5.20
C ASN A 173 7.84 4.47 -5.99
N LEU A 174 7.26 5.13 -7.00
CA LEU A 174 7.95 6.20 -7.74
C LEU A 174 8.25 7.43 -6.87
N ARG A 175 7.31 7.84 -6.03
CA ARG A 175 7.55 8.94 -5.07
C ARG A 175 8.70 8.60 -4.13
N SER A 176 8.81 7.35 -3.68
CA SER A 176 9.93 6.88 -2.86
C SER A 176 11.25 6.94 -3.64
N ILE A 177 11.27 6.45 -4.88
CA ILE A 177 12.44 6.50 -5.77
C ILE A 177 12.87 7.94 -6.02
N ARG A 178 11.94 8.87 -6.26
CA ARG A 178 12.26 10.29 -6.48
C ARG A 178 12.93 10.90 -5.25
N LEU A 179 12.42 10.63 -4.06
CA LEU A 179 13.04 11.13 -2.82
C LEU A 179 14.45 10.54 -2.64
N ASP A 180 14.64 9.26 -2.92
CA ASP A 180 15.97 8.63 -2.89
C ASP A 180 16.93 9.19 -3.95
N LEU A 181 16.43 9.56 -5.14
CA LEU A 181 17.20 10.25 -6.19
C LEU A 181 17.64 11.63 -5.73
N GLU A 182 16.77 12.38 -5.04
CA GLU A 182 17.10 13.70 -4.47
C GLU A 182 18.18 13.60 -3.38
N GLU A 183 18.22 12.49 -2.64
CA GLU A 183 19.20 12.27 -1.57
C GLU A 183 20.53 11.67 -2.06
N THR A 184 20.48 10.67 -2.93
CA THR A 184 21.65 9.84 -3.32
C THR A 184 22.00 9.89 -4.80
N GLY A 185 21.24 10.62 -5.62
CA GLY A 185 21.44 10.66 -7.07
C GLY A 185 21.25 9.29 -7.73
N GLU A 186 22.00 9.04 -8.80
CA GLU A 186 21.89 7.80 -9.60
C GLU A 186 22.30 6.53 -8.83
N GLU A 187 22.90 6.64 -7.63
CA GLU A 187 23.23 5.48 -6.80
C GLU A 187 21.98 4.70 -6.34
N VAL A 188 20.81 5.33 -6.33
CA VAL A 188 19.53 4.68 -6.03
C VAL A 188 19.30 3.42 -6.86
N TRP A 189 19.77 3.40 -8.11
CA TRP A 189 19.54 2.28 -9.03
C TRP A 189 20.29 1.02 -8.62
N ASN A 190 21.36 1.14 -7.83
CA ASN A 190 22.10 0.00 -7.26
C ASN A 190 21.23 -0.80 -6.28
N ARG A 191 20.17 -0.19 -5.72
CA ARG A 191 19.20 -0.89 -4.86
C ARG A 191 18.28 -1.79 -5.67
N PHE A 192 18.19 -1.66 -6.99
CA PHE A 192 17.28 -2.44 -7.83
C PHE A 192 18.02 -3.55 -8.57
N ASN A 193 17.45 -4.77 -8.56
CA ASN A 193 18.03 -5.91 -9.30
C ASN A 193 17.94 -5.71 -10.82
N ARG A 194 17.18 -4.71 -11.26
CA ARG A 194 17.00 -4.25 -12.63
C ARG A 194 17.19 -2.74 -12.61
N GLY A 195 18.17 -2.26 -13.36
CA GLY A 195 18.61 -0.87 -13.35
C GLY A 195 17.55 0.10 -13.89
N LYS A 196 17.96 1.37 -14.00
CA LYS A 196 17.11 2.49 -14.42
C LYS A 196 16.28 2.19 -15.67
N GLU A 197 16.92 1.69 -16.74
CA GLU A 197 16.27 1.46 -18.03
C GLU A 197 15.10 0.47 -17.94
N GLN A 198 15.25 -0.61 -17.18
CA GLN A 198 14.19 -1.60 -17.01
C GLN A 198 13.06 -1.06 -16.12
N GLN A 199 13.39 -0.30 -15.07
CA GLN A 199 12.38 0.37 -14.26
C GLN A 199 11.57 1.36 -15.11
N GLU A 200 12.26 2.17 -15.92
CA GLU A 200 11.64 3.14 -16.83
C GLU A 200 10.69 2.44 -17.81
N TRP A 201 11.16 1.39 -18.49
CA TRP A 201 10.33 0.59 -19.41
C TRP A 201 9.05 0.10 -18.71
N TYR A 202 9.18 -0.39 -17.48
CA TYR A 202 8.04 -0.92 -16.74
C TYR A 202 7.03 0.16 -16.38
N TYR A 203 7.47 1.26 -15.77
CA TYR A 203 6.57 2.33 -15.35
C TYR A 203 5.94 3.07 -16.53
N ARG A 204 6.69 3.31 -17.61
CA ARG A 204 6.12 3.86 -18.85
C ARG A 204 5.13 2.88 -19.50
N GLY A 205 5.40 1.58 -19.44
CA GLY A 205 4.49 0.53 -19.88
C GLY A 205 3.15 0.57 -19.13
N ILE A 206 3.19 0.75 -17.80
CA ILE A 206 2.00 0.93 -16.96
C ILE A 206 1.22 2.18 -17.41
N VAL A 207 1.87 3.34 -17.49
CA VAL A 207 1.22 4.59 -17.91
C VAL A 207 0.56 4.44 -19.28
N ASN A 208 1.27 3.86 -20.26
CA ASN A 208 0.76 3.63 -21.60
C ASN A 208 -0.47 2.72 -21.62
N ALA A 209 -0.48 1.65 -20.82
CA ALA A 209 -1.63 0.76 -20.69
C ALA A 209 -2.86 1.44 -20.05
N LEU A 210 -2.67 2.55 -19.33
CA LEU A 210 -3.72 3.29 -18.64
C LEU A 210 -4.21 4.54 -19.40
N ILE A 211 -3.58 4.91 -20.52
CA ILE A 211 -3.93 6.13 -21.28
C ILE A 211 -5.42 6.20 -21.63
N SER A 212 -6.03 5.09 -22.06
CA SER A 212 -7.45 5.06 -22.44
C SER A 212 -8.40 5.22 -21.24
N ARG A 213 -7.90 5.06 -20.02
CA ARG A 213 -8.67 5.04 -18.77
C ARG A 213 -8.29 6.13 -17.77
N HIS A 214 -7.46 7.09 -18.18
CA HIS A 214 -6.99 8.18 -17.32
C HIS A 214 -8.12 8.98 -16.64
N ARG A 215 -9.30 9.09 -17.30
CA ARG A 215 -10.46 9.81 -16.74
C ARG A 215 -11.16 9.06 -15.60
N GLU A 216 -10.96 7.76 -15.49
CA GLU A 216 -11.55 6.93 -14.45
C GLU A 216 -10.74 6.94 -13.14
N LEU A 217 -9.47 7.34 -13.22
CA LEU A 217 -8.48 7.21 -12.16
C LEU A 217 -7.64 8.48 -12.05
N ALA A 218 -8.01 9.39 -11.14
CA ALA A 218 -7.26 10.62 -10.90
C ALA A 218 -5.76 10.37 -10.64
N MET A 219 -5.43 9.32 -9.87
CA MET A 219 -4.05 8.95 -9.57
C MET A 219 -3.24 8.49 -10.80
N ALA A 220 -3.88 8.14 -11.93
CA ALA A 220 -3.16 7.74 -13.14
C ALA A 220 -2.43 8.93 -13.79
N GLU A 221 -2.99 10.14 -13.72
CA GLU A 221 -2.29 11.33 -14.20
C GLU A 221 -1.13 11.69 -13.24
N GLU A 222 -1.35 11.60 -11.93
CA GLU A 222 -0.26 11.77 -10.95
C GLU A 222 0.88 10.78 -11.18
N LEU A 223 0.56 9.52 -11.51
CA LEU A 223 1.54 8.50 -11.86
C LEU A 223 2.35 8.89 -13.10
N LYS A 224 1.67 9.36 -14.15
CA LYS A 224 2.32 9.82 -15.38
C LYS A 224 3.27 10.99 -15.13
N GLU A 225 2.83 11.98 -14.36
CA GLU A 225 3.69 13.10 -13.96
C GLU A 225 4.90 12.63 -13.15
N GLU A 226 4.71 11.70 -12.23
CA GLU A 226 5.80 11.20 -11.39
C GLU A 226 6.82 10.37 -12.21
N VAL A 227 6.36 9.61 -13.20
CA VAL A 227 7.25 8.94 -14.18
C VAL A 227 8.12 9.96 -14.90
N ALA A 228 7.54 11.07 -15.34
CA ALA A 228 8.30 12.13 -16.01
C ALA A 228 9.30 12.82 -15.07
N ARG A 229 8.98 12.99 -13.77
CA ARG A 229 9.91 13.52 -12.77
C ARG A 229 11.09 12.59 -12.50
N VAL A 230 10.86 11.28 -12.46
CA VAL A 230 11.90 10.27 -12.15
C VAL A 230 12.79 9.97 -13.35
N PHE A 231 12.21 9.84 -14.54
CA PHE A 231 12.92 9.37 -15.75
C PHE A 231 13.13 10.44 -16.82
N GLY A 232 12.60 11.64 -16.63
CA GLY A 232 12.59 12.71 -17.62
C GLY A 232 11.38 12.65 -18.57
N ASN A 233 11.15 13.77 -19.26
CA ASN A 233 10.15 13.86 -20.32
C ASN A 233 10.60 13.06 -21.55
N GLN A 234 9.64 12.48 -22.26
CA GLN A 234 9.85 11.99 -23.63
C GLN A 234 9.59 13.11 -24.63
#